data_AF-A0A4D4N5T4-F1
#
_entry.id   AF-A0A4D4N5T4-F1
#
_cell.length_a   1.000
_cell.length_b   1.000
_cell.length_c   1.000
_cell.angle_alpha   90.00
_cell.angle_beta   90.00
_cell.angle_gamma   90.00
#
_symmetry.space_group_name_H-M   'P 1'
#
loop_
_entity.id
_entity.type
_entity.pdbx_description
1 polymer ?
#
loop_
_entity_poly.entity_id
_entity_poly.type
_entity_poly.pdbx_seq_one_letter_code
_entity_poly.pdbx_strand_id
1 'polypeptide(L)' 'MCGFKPEVLLDITEVWETKRKAMECLAAQQHLWDYYTDLGKRRGVQLKRNAGPNLGLPHATYAEAYMRPYPQVTGELA' A
#
# COMPACT_ATOMS: atom_id res chain seq x y z
N MET A 1 -17.26 -12.07 3.89
CA MET A 1 -16.25 -11.08 3.45
C MET A 1 -15.88 -10.24 4.67
N CYS A 2 -14.59 -9.96 4.93
CA CYS A 2 -14.11 -9.38 6.19
C CYS A 2 -14.40 -7.88 6.42
N GLY A 3 -15.33 -7.28 5.65
CA GLY A 3 -15.73 -5.87 5.81
C GLY A 3 -14.66 -4.82 5.48
N PHE A 4 -13.43 -5.22 5.11
CA PHE A 4 -12.35 -4.30 4.81
C PHE A 4 -12.61 -3.49 3.53
N LYS A 5 -12.66 -2.16 3.68
CA LYS A 5 -12.77 -1.17 2.62
C LYS A 5 -11.57 -0.21 2.72
N PRO A 6 -10.64 -0.22 1.75
CA PRO A 6 -9.54 0.75 1.68
C PRO A 6 -10.06 2.18 1.59
N GLU A 7 -9.57 3.05 2.45
CA GLU A 7 -9.89 4.50 2.46
C GLU A 7 -8.64 5.37 2.34
N VAL A 8 -7.47 4.83 2.71
CA VAL A 8 -6.17 5.44 2.51
C VAL A 8 -5.29 4.46 1.75
N LEU A 9 -4.60 4.96 0.74
CA LEU A 9 -3.54 4.24 0.04
C LEU A 9 -2.25 5.02 0.27
N LEU A 10 -1.33 4.43 1.04
CA LEU A 10 -0.04 5.02 1.35
C LEU A 10 1.00 4.49 0.37
N ASP A 11 1.69 5.39 -0.33
CA ASP A 11 2.87 5.01 -1.12
C ASP A 11 3.99 4.55 -0.18
N ILE A 12 4.44 3.31 -0.36
CA ILE A 12 5.56 2.74 0.39
C ILE A 12 6.70 2.31 -0.53
N THR A 13 6.73 2.81 -1.77
CA THR A 13 7.72 2.42 -2.79
C THR A 13 9.15 2.66 -2.32
N GLU A 14 9.42 3.82 -1.72
CA GLU A 14 10.75 4.18 -1.22
C GLU A 14 11.25 3.24 -0.11
N VAL A 15 10.34 2.71 0.70
CA VAL A 15 10.66 1.88 1.87
C VAL A 15 10.33 0.39 1.65
N TRP A 16 10.03 -0.01 0.41
CA TRP A 16 9.60 -1.36 0.08
C TRP A 16 10.62 -2.41 0.51
N GLU A 17 11.91 -2.17 0.25
CA GLU A 17 12.99 -3.10 0.60
C GLU A 17 13.12 -3.30 2.12
N THR A 18 12.90 -2.24 2.91
CA THR A 18 12.87 -2.35 4.37
C THR A 18 11.73 -3.25 4.83
N LYS A 19 10.53 -3.07 4.26
CA LYS A 19 9.38 -3.93 4.55
C LYS A 19 9.65 -5.38 4.12
N ARG A 20 10.27 -5.58 2.95
CA ARG A 20 10.62 -6.91 2.43
C ARG A 20 11.56 -7.66 3.37
N LYS A 21 12.64 -7.01 3.81
CA LYS A 21 13.59 -7.56 4.79
C LYS A 21 12.94 -7.87 6.13
N ALA A 22 12.04 -7.02 6.61
CA ALA A 22 11.30 -7.29 7.85
C ALA A 22 10.44 -8.55 7.76
N MET A 23 9.82 -8.81 6.61
CA MET A 23 9.10 -10.07 6.38
C MET A 23 10.05 -11.29 6.34
N GLU A 24 11.26 -11.13 5.81
CA GLU A 24 12.27 -12.19 5.71
C GLU A 24 12.79 -12.70 7.06
N CYS A 25 12.70 -11.87 8.10
CA CYS A 25 12.97 -12.30 9.48
C CYS A 25 12.07 -13.48 9.92
N LEU A 26 10.94 -13.71 9.25
CA LEU A 26 10.03 -14.84 9.49
C LEU A 26 10.25 -15.94 8.45
N ALA A 27 11.41 -16.62 8.50
CA ALA A 27 11.86 -17.62 7.52
C ALA A 27 10.87 -18.78 7.27
N ALA A 28 10.03 -19.12 8.24
CA ALA A 28 9.02 -20.18 8.11
C ALA A 28 7.83 -19.80 7.20
N GLN A 29 7.67 -18.53 6.86
CA GLN A 29 6.48 -17.98 6.20
C GLN A 29 6.75 -17.49 4.77
N GLN A 30 7.58 -18.20 4.00
CA GLN A 30 8.01 -17.74 2.67
C GLN A 30 6.86 -17.46 1.71
N HIS A 31 5.81 -18.29 1.69
CA HIS A 31 4.64 -18.05 0.85
C HIS A 31 3.92 -16.72 1.15
N LEU A 32 3.98 -16.25 2.42
CA LEU A 32 3.40 -14.97 2.78
C LEU A 32 4.22 -13.80 2.24
N TRP A 33 5.53 -13.99 2.03
CA TRP A 33 6.38 -12.97 1.44
C TRP A 33 5.91 -12.59 0.04
N ASP A 34 5.70 -13.59 -0.82
CA ASP A 34 5.22 -13.40 -2.18
C ASP A 34 3.79 -12.85 -2.18
N TYR A 35 2.93 -13.42 -1.32
CA TYR A 35 1.56 -12.96 -1.18
C TYR A 35 1.47 -11.46 -0.82
N TYR A 36 2.25 -11.01 0.18
CA TYR A 36 2.27 -9.60 0.59
C TYR A 36 3.02 -8.71 -0.39
N THR A 37 3.98 -9.25 -1.15
CA THR A 37 4.61 -8.58 -2.28
C THR A 37 3.59 -8.26 -3.37
N ASP A 38 2.82 -9.25 -3.79
CA ASP A 38 1.77 -9.07 -4.79
C ASP A 38 0.61 -8.23 -4.29
N LEU A 39 0.30 -8.28 -2.98
CA LEU A 39 -0.66 -7.36 -2.38
C LEU A 39 -0.17 -5.92 -2.46
N GLY A 40 1.10 -5.66 -2.11
CA GLY A 40 1.72 -4.33 -2.20
C GLY A 40 1.66 -3.76 -3.62
N LYS A 41 2.00 -4.57 -4.63
CA LYS A 41 1.89 -4.21 -6.06
C LYS A 41 0.45 -3.88 -6.46
N ARG A 42 -0.51 -4.74 -6.09
CA ARG A 42 -1.94 -4.53 -6.40
C ARG A 42 -2.48 -3.24 -5.78
N ARG A 43 -2.08 -2.91 -4.55
CA ARG A 43 -2.43 -1.63 -3.92
C ARG A 43 -1.73 -0.46 -4.61
N GLY A 44 -0.49 -0.62 -5.07
CA GLY A 44 0.21 0.40 -5.86
C GLY A 44 -0.51 0.74 -7.16
N VAL A 45 -1.05 -0.27 -7.86
CA VAL A 45 -1.91 -0.05 -9.04
C VAL A 45 -3.16 0.75 -8.69
N GLN A 46 -3.82 0.43 -7.57
CA GLN A 46 -4.99 1.18 -7.09
C GLN A 46 -4.64 2.62 -6.73
N LEU A 47 -3.51 2.84 -6.06
CA LEU A 47 -3.01 4.16 -5.68
C LEU A 47 -2.78 5.00 -6.94
N LYS A 48 -2.03 4.48 -7.90
CA LYS A 48 -1.77 5.16 -9.17
C LYS A 48 -3.06 5.49 -9.93
N ARG A 49 -4.02 4.57 -9.94
CA ARG A 49 -5.32 4.80 -10.59
C ARG A 49 -6.11 5.93 -9.93
N ASN A 50 -6.08 6.02 -8.60
CA ASN A 50 -6.81 7.03 -7.82
C ASN A 50 -6.11 8.39 -7.80
N ALA A 51 -4.78 8.41 -7.82
CA ALA A 51 -3.97 9.63 -7.86
C ALA A 51 -4.05 10.36 -9.22
N GLY A 52 -4.33 9.63 -10.30
CA GLY A 52 -4.31 10.19 -11.65
C GLY A 52 -2.92 10.69 -12.05
N PRO A 53 -2.81 11.58 -13.05
CA PRO A 53 -1.52 12.12 -13.50
C PRO A 53 -0.85 13.04 -12.47
N ASN A 54 -1.57 13.46 -11.42
CA ASN A 54 -1.18 14.55 -10.52
C ASN A 54 0.05 14.24 -9.67
N LEU A 55 0.28 12.99 -9.30
CA LEU A 55 1.35 12.60 -8.38
C LEU A 55 2.58 11.96 -9.05
N GLY A 56 2.59 11.82 -10.38
CA GLY A 56 3.76 11.35 -11.13
C GLY A 56 4.30 9.97 -10.70
N LEU A 57 3.46 9.11 -10.14
CA LEU A 57 3.90 7.87 -9.51
C LEU A 57 4.57 6.89 -10.50
N PRO A 58 5.70 6.24 -10.10
CA PRO A 58 6.40 5.27 -10.94
C PRO A 58 5.51 4.12 -11.43
N HIS A 59 5.99 3.37 -12.42
CA HIS A 59 5.26 2.17 -12.86
C HIS A 59 5.35 1.02 -11.82
N ALA A 60 6.41 0.99 -11.03
CA ALA A 60 6.66 0.01 -9.98
C ALA A 60 6.28 0.54 -8.58
N THR A 61 5.09 1.12 -8.45
CA THR A 61 4.60 1.62 -7.15
C THR A 61 4.18 0.46 -6.25
N TYR A 62 4.56 0.52 -4.98
CA TYR A 62 4.05 -0.31 -3.90
C TYR A 62 3.20 0.55 -2.97
N ALA A 63 2.07 0.03 -2.51
CA ALA A 63 1.25 0.75 -1.55
C ALA A 63 0.69 -0.16 -0.45
N GLU A 64 0.30 0.46 0.64
CA GLU A 64 -0.48 -0.16 1.70
C GLU A 64 -1.85 0.48 1.81
N ALA A 65 -2.85 -0.34 2.15
CA ALA A 65 -4.23 0.09 2.29
C ALA A 65 -4.62 0.13 3.76
N TYR A 66 -5.20 1.25 4.17
CA TYR A 66 -5.72 1.45 5.52
C TYR A 66 -7.19 1.84 5.47
N MET A 67 -7.93 1.43 6.50
CA MET A 67 -9.30 1.87 6.77
C MET A 67 -9.25 2.83 7.96
N ARG A 68 -10.06 3.87 7.92
CA ARG A 68 -10.19 4.86 8.97
C ARG A 68 -11.46 4.59 9.78
N PRO A 69 -11.35 4.25 11.07
CA PRO A 69 -12.51 4.19 11.96
C PRO A 69 -13.02 5.59 12.35
N TYR A 70 -12.18 6.61 12.23
CA TYR A 70 -12.48 8.00 12.58
C TYR A 70 -12.34 8.92 11.35
N PRO A 71 -13.10 10.03 11.30
CA PRO A 71 -13.01 10.97 10.19
C PRO A 71 -11.64 11.68 10.13
N GLN A 72 -11.23 12.07 8.93
CA GLN A 72 -10.09 12.97 8.72
C GLN A 72 -10.57 14.42 8.81
N VAL A 73 -9.92 15.23 9.65
CA VAL A 73 -10.15 16.67 9.75
C VAL A 73 -9.02 17.39 9.00
N THR A 74 -9.35 18.27 8.06
CA THR A 74 -8.39 19.02 7.23
C THR A 74 -8.95 20.41 6.87
N GLY A 75 -8.07 21.38 6.67
CA GLY A 75 -8.44 22.71 6.15
C GLY A 75 -8.50 22.77 4.62
N GLU A 76 -7.90 21.80 3.92
CA GLU A 76 -7.80 21.74 2.45
C GLU A 76 -8.10 20.32 1.94
N LEU A 77 -8.61 20.21 0.72
CA LEU A 77 -9.11 18.95 0.12
C LEU A 77 -8.30 18.46 -1.10
N ALA A 78 -7.25 19.18 -1.54
CA ALA A 78 -6.51 18.89 -2.78
C ALA A 78 -5.03 19.25 -2.69
#